data_AF-A0A959YHR5-F1
#
_entry.id   AF-A0A959YHR5-F1
#
_cell.length_a   1.000
_cell.length_b   1.000
_cell.length_c   1.000
_cell.angle_alpha   90.00
_cell.angle_beta   90.00
_cell.angle_gamma   90.00
#
_symmetry.space_group_name_H-M   'P 1'
#
loop_
_entity.id
_entity.type
_entity.pdbx_description
1 polymer ?
#
loop_
_entity_poly.entity_id
_entity_poly.type
_entity_poly.pdbx_seq_one_letter_code
_entity_poly.pdbx_strand_id
1 'polypeptide(L)' 'MAVEAYCVKCKAKRDMKNANEVVMKNGRKAMKGTCPTCGTGMFKIMGKA' A
#
# COMPACT_ATOMS: atom_id res chain seq x y z
N MET A 1 -4.96 -11.52 5.43
CA MET A 1 -4.95 -10.05 5.65
C MET A 1 -4.29 -9.40 4.43
N ALA A 2 -5.06 -9.21 3.38
CA ALA A 2 -4.58 -8.54 2.18
C ALA A 2 -4.96 -7.06 2.28
N VAL A 3 -4.00 -6.15 2.10
CA VAL A 3 -4.30 -4.72 2.13
C VAL A 3 -4.58 -4.27 0.73
N GLU A 4 -5.85 -4.02 0.42
CA GLU A 4 -6.25 -3.49 -0.87
C GLU A 4 -5.74 -2.05 -1.04
N ALA A 5 -4.92 -1.84 -2.06
CA ALA A 5 -4.44 -0.54 -2.48
C ALA A 5 -4.70 -0.30 -3.96
N TYR A 6 -4.81 0.97 -4.33
CA TYR A 6 -5.00 1.35 -5.71
C TYR A 6 -3.66 1.30 -6.47
N CYS A 7 -3.61 0.50 -7.54
CA CYS A 7 -2.48 0.47 -8.44
C CYS A 7 -2.60 1.60 -9.45
N VAL A 8 -1.72 2.59 -9.40
CA VAL A 8 -1.70 3.65 -10.43
C VAL A 8 -1.34 3.12 -11.82
N LYS A 9 -0.52 2.05 -11.91
CA LYS A 9 -0.20 1.41 -13.19
C LYS A 9 -1.37 0.59 -13.75
N CYS A 10 -2.03 -0.22 -12.91
CA CYS A 10 -3.15 -1.04 -13.36
C CYS A 10 -4.49 -0.31 -13.34
N LYS A 11 -4.53 0.94 -12.83
CA LYS A 11 -5.72 1.76 -12.60
C LYS A 11 -6.86 1.00 -11.92
N ALA A 12 -6.51 0.09 -11.01
CA ALA A 12 -7.43 -0.82 -10.36
C ALA A 12 -7.03 -1.01 -8.90
N LYS A 13 -8.02 -1.22 -8.04
CA LYS A 13 -7.79 -1.65 -6.66
C LYS A 13 -7.34 -3.12 -6.68
N ARG A 14 -6.24 -3.41 -6.01
CA ARG A 14 -5.65 -4.74 -5.92
C ARG A 14 -5.08 -4.96 -4.54
N ASP A 15 -5.03 -6.22 -4.15
CA ASP A 15 -4.34 -6.65 -2.95
C ASP A 15 -2.84 -6.40 -3.03
N MET A 16 -2.29 -5.75 -2.02
CA MET A 16 -0.85 -5.59 -1.88
C MET A 16 -0.22 -6.91 -1.45
N LYS A 17 0.78 -7.36 -2.21
CA LYS A 17 1.71 -8.43 -1.83
C LYS A 17 2.78 -7.86 -0.92
N ASN A 18 3.14 -8.58 0.15
CA ASN A 18 4.11 -8.13 1.17
C ASN A 18 3.75 -6.78 1.80
N ALA A 19 2.49 -6.62 2.20
CA ALA A 19 2.02 -5.40 2.84
C ALA A 19 2.58 -5.32 4.28
N ASN A 20 3.38 -4.28 4.54
CA ASN A 20 4.04 -4.00 5.81
C ASN A 20 3.61 -2.63 6.33
N GLU A 21 3.32 -2.54 7.63
CA GLU A 21 3.05 -1.26 8.28
C GLU A 21 4.37 -0.49 8.46
N VAL A 22 4.41 0.72 7.95
CA VAL A 22 5.54 1.65 8.08
C VAL A 22 5.04 2.96 8.68
N VAL A 23 5.75 3.47 9.67
CA VAL A 23 5.49 4.79 10.24
C VAL A 23 6.34 5.80 9.46
N MET A 24 5.67 6.72 8.78
CA MET A 24 6.33 7.81 8.06
C MET A 24 6.96 8.79 9.07
N LYS A 25 7.99 9.54 8.65
CA LYS A 25 8.67 10.56 9.50
C LYS A 25 7.74 11.61 10.11
N ASN A 26 6.55 11.80 9.54
CA ASN A 26 5.51 12.71 10.02
C ASN A 26 4.56 12.07 11.05
N GLY A 27 4.89 10.89 11.58
CA GLY A 27 4.10 10.16 12.58
C GLY A 27 2.84 9.48 12.02
N ARG A 28 2.65 9.47 10.69
CA ARG A 28 1.49 8.83 10.05
C ARG A 28 1.79 7.37 9.74
N LYS A 29 0.84 6.48 10.03
CA LYS A 29 0.93 5.07 9.63
C LYS A 29 0.64 4.92 8.15
N ALA A 30 1.39 4.08 7.47
CA ALA A 30 1.13 3.72 6.09
C ALA A 30 1.39 2.23 5.90
N MET A 31 0.60 1.56 5.08
CA MET A 31 0.91 0.22 4.60
C MET A 31 1.70 0.35 3.31
N LYS A 32 2.93 -0.16 3.31
CA LYS A 32 3.77 -0.31 2.13
C LYS A 32 3.65 -1.74 1.62
N GLY A 33 3.38 -1.93 0.34
CA GLY A 33 3.36 -3.24 -0.27
C GLY A 33 3.77 -3.18 -1.74
N THR A 34 3.48 -4.26 -2.46
CA THR A 34 3.85 -4.42 -3.87
C THR A 34 2.66 -4.94 -4.66
N CYS A 35 2.47 -4.42 -5.87
CA CYS A 35 1.41 -4.90 -6.74
C CYS A 35 1.78 -6.27 -7.32
N PRO A 36 0.96 -7.32 -7.14
CA PRO A 36 1.26 -8.67 -7.62
C PRO A 36 1.25 -8.79 -9.15
N THR A 37 0.58 -7.88 -9.86
CA THR A 37 0.45 -7.92 -11.33
C THR A 37 1.55 -7.15 -12.05
N CYS A 38 1.89 -5.95 -11.58
CA CYS A 38 2.86 -5.07 -12.26
C CYS A 38 4.16 -4.86 -11.49
N GLY A 39 4.32 -5.49 -10.33
CA GLY A 39 5.51 -5.39 -9.47
C GLY A 39 5.75 -4.00 -8.86
N THR A 40 4.84 -3.04 -9.09
CA THR A 40 5.07 -1.65 -8.65
C THR A 40 4.79 -1.51 -7.16
N GLY A 41 5.66 -0.77 -6.46
CA GLY A 41 5.47 -0.44 -5.04
C GLY A 41 4.17 0.33 -4.83
N MET A 42 3.36 -0.15 -3.90
CA MET A 42 2.09 0.46 -3.50
C MET A 42 2.21 0.98 -2.08
N PHE A 43 1.59 2.13 -1.83
CA PHE A 43 1.51 2.70 -0.49
C PHE A 43 0.07 3.10 -0.22
N LYS A 44 -0.46 2.65 0.92
CA LYS A 44 -1.76 3.03 1.45
C LYS A 44 -1.55 3.76 2.76
N ILE A 45 -1.73 5.08 2.75
CA ILE A 45 -1.64 5.88 3.97
C ILE A 45 -2.87 5.55 4.81
N MET A 46 -2.66 4.95 5.99
CA MET A 46 -3.70 4.79 6.99
C MET A 46 -3.72 6.10 7.77
N GLY A 47 -4.73 6.93 7.51
CA GLY A 47 -4.89 8.24 8.15
C GLY A 47 -4.77 8.17 9.67
N LYS A 48 -4.48 9.33 10.28
CA LYS A 48 -4.35 9.49 11.74
C LYS A 48 -5.63 9.00 12.43
N ALA A 49 -5.47 8.26 13.53
CA ALA A 49 -6.45 8.31 14.60
C ALA A 49 -6.48 9.74 15.18
#